data_AF-A0A9W5VPD5-F1
#
_entry.id   AF-A0A9W5VPD5-F1
#
_cell.length_a   1.000
_cell.length_b   1.000
_cell.length_c   1.000
_cell.angle_alpha   90.00
_cell.angle_beta   90.00
_cell.angle_gamma   90.00
#
_symmetry.space_group_name_H-M   'P 1'
#
loop_
_entity.id
_entity.type
_entity.pdbx_description
1 polymer ?
#
loop_
_entity_poly.entity_id
_entity_poly.type
_entity_poly.pdbx_seq_one_letter_code
_entity_poly.pdbx_strand_id
1 'polypeptide(L)'
;MIDQRRQQDDFIASVLAKAQEGASSSPLLVGRTNSTVSVNTTSIPVDFDYYSATTSIIICKLLEDSRDRLIGRPVGQKVLVGKIGSFYVIIGVIA
;
A
#
# COMPACT_ATOMS: atom_id res chain seq x y z
N MET A 1 19.02 8.49 21.97
CA MET A 1 18.94 7.78 20.65
C MET A 1 18.29 6.40 20.74
N ILE A 2 18.44 5.65 21.84
CA ILE A 2 17.76 4.36 22.06
C ILE A 2 16.22 4.54 22.18
N ASP A 3 15.76 5.62 22.81
CA ASP A 3 14.33 5.87 23.02
C ASP A 3 13.53 6.10 21.73
N GLN A 4 14.13 6.70 20.70
CA GLN A 4 13.46 6.93 19.42
C GLN A 4 13.21 5.63 18.65
N ARG A 5 14.14 4.67 18.71
CA ARG A 5 13.95 3.34 18.11
C ARG A 5 12.89 2.56 18.86
N ARG A 6 12.92 2.61 20.20
CA ARG A 6 11.90 1.97 21.03
C ARG A 6 10.50 2.53 20.78
N GLN A 7 10.36 3.85 20.63
CA GLN A 7 9.09 4.48 20.27
C GLN A 7 8.58 4.08 18.87
N GLN A 8 9.49 3.88 17.91
CA GLN A 8 9.13 3.35 16.59
C GLN A 8 8.65 1.90 16.66
N ASP A 9 9.36 1.05 17.40
CA ASP A 9 9.00 -0.35 17.58
C ASP A 9 7.66 -0.50 18.30
N ASP A 10 7.42 0.30 19.35
CA ASP A 10 6.15 0.33 20.08
C ASP A 10 4.99 0.82 19.20
N PHE A 11 5.24 1.82 18.34
CA PHE A 11 4.25 2.28 17.37
C PHE A 11 3.90 1.18 16.35
N ILE A 12 4.91 0.52 15.77
CA ILE A 12 4.72 -0.57 14.81
C ILE A 12 3.94 -1.73 15.46
N ALA A 13 4.32 -2.11 16.68
CA ALA A 13 3.63 -3.16 17.43
C ALA A 13 2.16 -2.80 17.70
N SER A 14 1.87 -1.53 18.05
CA SER A 14 0.50 -1.07 18.28
C SER A 14 -0.36 -1.09 17.00
N VAL A 15 0.24 -0.76 15.85
CA VAL A 15 -0.44 -0.79 14.54
C VAL A 15 -0.72 -2.23 14.13
N LEU A 16 0.24 -3.14 14.33
CA LEU A 16 0.06 -4.57 14.03
C LEU A 16 -0.99 -5.23 14.92
N ALA A 17 -1.00 -4.94 16.22
CA ALA A 17 -2.01 -5.44 17.15
C ALA A 17 -3.42 -4.97 16.76
N LYS A 18 -3.57 -3.66 16.46
CA LYS A 18 -4.86 -3.11 15.97
C LYS A 18 -5.30 -3.70 14.63
N ALA A 19 -4.36 -4.03 13.75
CA ALA A 19 -4.67 -4.69 12.48
C ALA A 19 -5.14 -6.13 12.68
N GLN A 20 -4.66 -6.82 13.71
CA GLN A 20 -5.06 -8.20 14.05
C GLN A 20 -6.41 -8.29 14.78
N GLU A 21 -6.72 -7.33 15.65
CA GLU A 21 -8.02 -7.25 16.34
C GLU A 21 -9.19 -7.04 15.35
N GLY A 22 -8.92 -6.50 14.17
CA GLY A 22 -9.88 -6.29 13.09
C GLY A 22 -10.00 -7.44 12.08
N ALA A 23 -9.68 -8.69 12.43
CA ALA A 23 -9.68 -9.84 11.50
C ALA A 23 -11.04 -10.20 10.83
N SER A 24 -12.09 -9.40 11.02
CA SER A 24 -13.35 -9.42 10.24
C SER A 24 -13.48 -8.24 9.25
N SER A 25 -12.49 -7.36 9.19
CA SER A 25 -12.45 -6.16 8.35
C SER A 25 -11.36 -6.34 7.28
N SER A 26 -11.69 -6.05 6.01
CA SER A 26 -10.79 -6.21 4.86
C SER A 26 -9.37 -5.76 5.17
N PRO A 27 -8.34 -6.63 5.05
CA PRO A 27 -6.97 -6.25 5.35
C PRO A 27 -6.54 -5.13 4.41
N LEU A 28 -6.34 -3.95 4.98
CA LEU A 28 -5.74 -2.82 4.29
C LEU A 28 -4.22 -3.01 4.31
N LEU A 29 -3.62 -3.06 3.13
CA LEU A 29 -2.20 -3.21 2.89
C LEU A 29 -1.62 -1.89 2.40
N VAL A 30 -0.34 -1.67 2.66
CA VAL A 30 0.38 -0.49 2.18
C VAL A 30 1.54 -0.96 1.31
N GLY A 31 1.60 -0.45 0.09
CA GLY A 31 2.64 -0.79 -0.87
C GLY A 31 3.16 0.43 -1.61
N ARG A 32 4.07 0.18 -2.55
CA ARG A 32 4.63 1.19 -3.45
C ARG A 32 4.34 0.86 -4.91
N THR A 33 4.00 1.87 -5.69
CA THR A 33 3.81 1.69 -7.14
C THR A 33 5.12 1.24 -7.79
N ASN A 34 5.06 0.20 -8.62
CA ASN A 34 6.22 -0.29 -9.39
C ASN A 34 6.12 0.15 -10.87
N SER A 35 5.15 0.99 -11.21
CA SER A 35 4.96 1.51 -12.57
C SER A 35 4.32 2.89 -12.52
N THR A 36 4.56 3.67 -13.57
CA THR A 36 3.88 4.94 -13.79
C THR A 36 2.45 4.71 -14.24
N VAL A 37 1.55 5.62 -13.86
CA VAL A 37 0.12 5.52 -14.19
C VAL A 37 -0.21 6.46 -15.34
N SER A 38 -0.95 5.97 -16.33
CA SER A 38 -1.51 6.75 -17.44
C SER A 38 -3.04 6.84 -17.32
N VAL A 39 -3.65 7.73 -18.09
CA VAL A 39 -5.12 7.97 -18.08
C VAL A 39 -5.94 6.69 -18.33
N ASN A 40 -5.38 5.76 -19.11
CA ASN A 40 -6.06 4.51 -19.48
C ASN A 40 -5.66 3.31 -18.62
N THR A 41 -4.82 3.51 -17.60
CA THR A 41 -4.33 2.43 -16.75
C THR A 41 -5.40 2.02 -15.74
N THR A 42 -5.83 0.76 -15.80
CA THR A 42 -6.86 0.20 -14.89
C THR A 42 -6.28 -0.67 -13.79
N SER A 43 -5.03 -1.09 -13.92
CA SER A 43 -4.33 -1.95 -12.95
C SER A 43 -2.83 -1.63 -12.97
N ILE A 44 -2.17 -1.71 -11.82
CA ILE A 44 -0.71 -1.55 -11.72
C ILE A 44 -0.07 -2.56 -10.77
N PRO A 45 1.20 -2.95 -11.01
CA PRO A 45 2.00 -3.64 -10.03
C PRO A 45 2.27 -2.75 -8.81
N VAL A 46 2.00 -3.31 -7.63
CA VAL A 46 2.30 -2.71 -6.33
C VAL A 46 3.22 -3.66 -5.58
N ASP A 47 4.34 -3.13 -5.10
CA ASP A 47 5.28 -3.86 -4.26
C ASP A 47 4.92 -3.67 -2.78
N PHE A 48 4.68 -4.77 -2.08
CA PHE A 48 4.34 -4.80 -0.67
C PHE A 48 5.54 -5.06 0.24
N ASP A 49 6.69 -5.47 -0.32
CA ASP A 49 7.91 -5.74 0.44
C ASP A 49 9.07 -4.87 -0.06
N TYR A 50 8.79 -3.58 -0.19
CA TYR A 50 9.74 -2.58 -0.70
C TYR A 50 10.89 -2.26 0.27
N TYR A 51 10.99 -2.97 1.40
CA TYR A 51 12.10 -2.89 2.36
C TYR A 51 13.06 -4.07 2.26
N SER A 52 12.67 -5.17 1.61
CA SER A 52 13.52 -6.34 1.46
C SER A 52 14.16 -6.40 0.06
N ALA A 53 15.16 -7.27 -0.10
CA ALA A 53 15.75 -7.57 -1.40
C ALA A 53 14.83 -8.45 -2.27
N THR A 54 13.71 -8.92 -1.73
CA THR A 54 12.75 -9.81 -2.38
C THR A 54 11.49 -9.03 -2.72
N THR A 55 11.27 -8.79 -4.01
CA THR A 55 10.10 -8.04 -4.48
C THR A 55 8.82 -8.86 -4.30
N SER A 56 7.84 -8.29 -3.58
CA SER A 56 6.52 -8.90 -3.39
C SER A 56 5.47 -8.11 -4.17
N ILE A 57 5.40 -8.37 -5.48
CA ILE A 57 4.58 -7.61 -6.41
C ILE A 57 3.21 -8.27 -6.60
N ILE A 58 2.15 -7.49 -6.40
CA ILE A 58 0.78 -7.90 -6.70
C ILE A 58 0.14 -6.87 -7.63
N ILE A 59 -0.60 -7.35 -8.63
CA ILE A 59 -1.37 -6.48 -9.52
C ILE A 59 -2.61 -5.98 -8.78
N CYS A 60 -2.71 -4.67 -8.62
CA CYS A 60 -3.82 -4.01 -7.97
C CYS A 60 -4.65 -3.23 -8.99
N LYS A 61 -5.97 -3.30 -8.89
CA LYS A 61 -6.90 -2.46 -9.64
C LYS A 61 -6.84 -1.03 -9.14
N LEU A 62 -6.99 -0.07 -10.05
CA LEU A 62 -7.06 1.34 -9.74
C LEU A 62 -8.53 1.78 -9.74
N LEU A 63 -8.94 2.46 -8.66
CA LEU A 63 -10.13 3.31 -8.70
C LEU A 63 -9.83 4.58 -9.48
N GLU A 64 -10.86 5.22 -10.02
CA GLU A 64 -10.76 6.48 -10.78
C GLU A 64 -10.03 7.57 -9.98
N ASP A 65 -10.47 7.84 -8.75
CA ASP A 65 -9.83 8.82 -7.87
C ASP A 65 -8.34 8.50 -7.60
N SER A 66 -8.03 7.22 -7.36
CA SER A 66 -6.66 6.77 -7.12
C SER A 66 -5.80 6.90 -8.37
N ARG A 67 -6.35 6.59 -9.54
CA ARG A 67 -5.69 6.76 -10.84
C ARG A 67 -5.35 8.22 -11.05
N ASP A 68 -6.32 9.12 -10.91
CA ASP A 68 -6.16 10.53 -11.19
C ASP A 68 -5.11 11.18 -10.28
N ARG A 69 -5.00 10.73 -9.04
CA ARG A 69 -3.95 11.17 -8.10
C ARG A 69 -2.55 10.62 -8.42
N LEU A 70 -2.45 9.51 -9.14
CA LEU A 70 -1.19 8.87 -9.53
C LEU A 70 -0.72 9.25 -10.95
N ILE A 71 -1.61 9.75 -11.81
CA ILE A 71 -1.24 10.19 -13.16
C ILE A 71 -0.15 11.25 -13.08
N GLY A 72 0.89 11.08 -13.90
CA GLY A 72 2.04 12.00 -13.95
C GLY A 72 2.98 11.91 -12.75
N ARG A 73 2.71 11.06 -11.74
CA ARG A 73 3.62 10.83 -10.63
C ARG A 73 4.67 9.77 -10.98
N PRO A 74 5.92 9.91 -10.49
CA PRO A 74 6.95 8.90 -10.68
C PRO A 74 6.62 7.61 -9.91
N VAL A 75 7.28 6.51 -10.28
CA VAL A 75 7.19 5.24 -9.54
C VAL A 75 7.56 5.40 -8.06
N GLY A 76 7.13 4.46 -7.22
CA GLY A 76 7.44 4.45 -5.80
C GLY A 76 6.48 5.24 -4.92
N GLN A 77 5.34 5.69 -5.47
CA GLN A 77 4.30 6.35 -4.67
C GLN A 77 3.72 5.37 -3.65
N LYS A 78 3.55 5.84 -2.41
CA LYS A 78 2.96 5.04 -1.35
C LYS A 78 1.43 4.97 -1.54
N VAL A 79 0.89 3.77 -1.60
CA VAL A 79 -0.53 3.52 -1.87
C VAL A 79 -1.15 2.65 -0.81
N LEU A 80 -2.43 2.91 -0.52
CA LEU A 80 -3.27 2.10 0.35
C LEU A 80 -4.07 1.13 -0.53
N VAL A 81 -3.97 -0.15 -0.24
CA VAL A 81 -4.59 -1.23 -1.01
C VAL A 81 -5.55 -2.00 -0.12
N GLY A 82 -6.81 -2.10 -0.53
CA GLY A 82 -7.80 -2.96 0.10
C GLY A 82 -7.93 -4.29 -0.65
N LYS A 83 -8.14 -5.39 0.07
CA LYS A 83 -8.59 -6.65 -0.51
C LYS A 83 -10.13 -6.69 -0.55
N ILE A 84 -10.69 -6.79 -1.74
CA ILE A 84 -12.13 -6.89 -1.99
C ILE A 84 -12.38 -8.22 -2.70
N GLY A 85 -12.95 -9.19 -1.97
CA GLY A 85 -13.11 -10.56 -2.49
C GLY A 85 -11.78 -11.19 -2.90
N SER A 86 -11.63 -11.48 -4.20
CA SER A 86 -10.45 -12.10 -4.79
C SER A 86 -9.45 -11.11 -5.41
N PHE A 87 -9.73 -9.82 -5.39
CA PHE A 87 -8.88 -8.80 -6.04
C PHE A 87 -8.40 -7.73 -5.05
N TYR A 88 -7.27 -7.13 -5.40
CA TYR A 88 -6.66 -6.03 -4.66
C TYR A 88 -6.96 -4.71 -5.38
N VAL A 89 -7.35 -3.69 -4.62
CA VAL A 89 -7.75 -2.38 -5.15
C VAL A 89 -7.00 -1.28 -4.44
N ILE A 90 -6.42 -0.35 -5.19
CA ILE A 90 -5.85 0.89 -4.65
C ILE A 90 -7.00 1.83 -4.30
N ILE A 91 -7.22 2.01 -3.00
CA ILE A 91 -8.28 2.86 -2.47
C ILE A 91 -7.80 4.26 -2.08
N GLY A 92 -6.48 4.49 -2.11
CA GLY A 92 -5.93 5.82 -1.87
C GLY A 92 -4.42 5.92 -2.10
N VAL A 93 -3.97 7.17 -2.26
CA VAL A 93 -2.55 7.55 -2.34
C VAL A 93 -2.18 8.27 -1.05
N ILE A 94 -1.11 7.82 -0.40
CA ILE A 94 -0.59 8.39 0.85
C ILE A 94 0.46 9.43 0.45
N ALA A 95 0.21 10.71 0.78
CA ALA A 95 1.11 11.83 0.50
C ALA A 95 2.28 11.89 1.50
#